data_AF-A0A072TSZ1-F1
#
_entry.id   AF-A0A072TSZ1-F1
#
_cell.length_a   1.000
_cell.length_b   1.000
_cell.length_c   1.000
_cell.angle_alpha   90.00
_cell.angle_beta   90.00
_cell.angle_gamma   90.00
#
_symmetry.space_group_name_H-M   'P 1'
#
loop_
_entity.id
_entity.type
_entity.pdbx_description
1 polymer ?
#
loop_
_entity_poly.entity_id
_entity_poly.type
_entity_poly.pdbx_seq_one_letter_code
_entity_poly.pdbx_strand_id
1 'polypeptide(L)'
;MSPNPPKPILVIVHIPHKDQILHWMHESIENVVDMICYQLHKELIGEENARYRRLIGVNRRYKEVLVALIFCGIGPAPPDKWMTMPDMSFLIAQRYKHMVGLLSIEKKRSETFFPLYDAPSHRE
;
A
#
# COMPACT_ATOMS: atom_id res chain seq x y z
N MET A 1 -23.53 -46.50 5.03
CA MET A 1 -22.09 -46.18 5.07
C MET A 1 -21.96 -44.81 5.70
N SER A 2 -21.34 -44.71 6.88
CA SER A 2 -21.07 -43.40 7.52
C SER A 2 -19.86 -42.75 6.84
N PRO A 3 -19.89 -41.45 6.49
CA PRO A 3 -18.74 -40.79 5.90
C PRO A 3 -17.59 -40.74 6.91
N ASN A 4 -16.38 -41.05 6.45
CA ASN A 4 -15.17 -40.94 7.27
C ASN A 4 -14.98 -39.49 7.74
N PRO A 5 -14.57 -39.26 9.01
CA PRO A 5 -14.27 -37.93 9.49
C PRO A 5 -13.11 -37.32 8.70
N PRO A 6 -13.15 -36.01 8.40
CA PRO A 6 -12.07 -35.34 7.70
C PRO A 6 -10.76 -35.45 8.49
N LYS A 7 -9.68 -35.85 7.82
CA LYS A 7 -8.34 -35.91 8.42
C LYS A 7 -7.89 -34.50 8.83
N PRO A 8 -7.34 -34.31 10.04
CA PRO A 8 -6.80 -33.03 10.44
C PRO A 8 -5.63 -32.64 9.53
N ILE A 9 -5.69 -31.41 9.01
CA ILE A 9 -4.61 -30.79 8.26
C ILE A 9 -3.62 -30.22 9.28
N LEU A 10 -2.40 -30.77 9.32
CA LEU A 10 -1.33 -30.23 10.12
C LEU A 10 -0.77 -28.98 9.43
N VAL A 11 -1.09 -27.80 9.96
CA VAL A 11 -0.48 -26.54 9.53
C VAL A 11 0.72 -26.27 10.43
N ILE A 12 1.93 -26.47 9.90
CA ILE A 12 3.17 -26.12 10.60
C ILE A 12 3.39 -24.62 10.41
N VAL A 13 3.15 -23.82 11.45
CA VAL A 13 3.49 -22.40 11.47
C VAL A 13 4.93 -22.26 11.96
N HIS A 14 5.82 -21.79 11.10
CA HIS A 14 7.20 -21.49 11.49
C HIS A 14 7.21 -20.17 12.29
N ILE A 15 7.48 -20.27 13.59
CA ILE A 15 7.56 -19.10 14.48
C ILE A 15 9.04 -18.68 14.56
N PRO A 16 9.42 -17.48 14.08
CA PRO A 16 10.82 -17.05 14.08
C PRO A 16 11.35 -16.82 15.50
N HIS A 17 12.65 -17.06 15.69
CA HIS A 17 13.36 -16.77 16.94
C HIS A 17 13.33 -15.27 17.25
N LYS A 18 13.39 -14.88 18.53
CA LYS A 18 13.26 -13.48 18.99
C LYS A 18 14.18 -12.51 18.25
N ASP A 19 15.42 -12.92 17.97
CA ASP A 19 16.43 -12.09 17.29
C ASP A 19 16.18 -11.97 15.78
N GLN A 20 15.38 -12.88 15.22
CA GLN A 20 14.95 -12.84 13.83
C GLN A 20 13.67 -12.04 13.65
N ILE A 21 12.92 -11.74 14.73
CA ILE A 21 11.65 -11.00 14.64
C ILE A 21 11.86 -9.62 14.01
N LEU A 22 12.90 -8.88 14.40
CA LEU A 22 13.14 -7.55 13.82
C LEU A 22 13.46 -7.62 12.32
N HIS A 23 14.32 -8.57 11.93
CA HIS A 23 14.67 -8.79 10.52
C HIS A 23 13.44 -9.25 9.73
N TRP A 24 12.68 -10.21 10.24
CA TRP A 24 11.45 -10.70 9.63
C TRP A 24 10.40 -9.61 9.52
N MET A 25 10.24 -8.77 10.54
CA MET A 25 9.32 -7.64 10.49
C MET A 25 9.78 -6.62 9.44
N HIS A 26 11.08 -6.30 9.37
CA HIS A 26 11.63 -5.41 8.37
C HIS A 26 11.41 -5.94 6.95
N GLU A 27 11.82 -7.18 6.69
CA GLU A 27 11.66 -7.86 5.41
C GLU A 27 10.17 -8.03 5.04
N SER A 28 9.31 -8.33 6.00
CA SER A 28 7.86 -8.40 5.77
C SER A 28 7.27 -7.02 5.45
N ILE A 29 7.73 -5.96 6.12
CA ILE A 29 7.29 -4.59 5.85
C ILE A 29 7.77 -4.14 4.48
N GLU A 30 9.03 -4.39 4.12
CA GLU A 30 9.59 -4.10 2.80
C GLU A 30 8.80 -4.84 1.71
N ASN A 31 8.55 -6.14 1.88
CA ASN A 31 7.75 -6.93 0.96
C ASN A 31 6.30 -6.40 0.81
N VAL A 32 5.70 -5.92 1.91
CA VAL A 32 4.36 -5.33 1.88
C VAL A 32 4.37 -3.98 1.16
N VAL A 33 5.38 -3.13 1.39
CA VAL A 33 5.54 -1.84 0.72
C VAL A 33 5.75 -2.05 -0.79
N ASP A 34 6.63 -2.97 -1.18
CA ASP A 34 6.87 -3.31 -2.59
C ASP A 34 5.61 -3.82 -3.28
N MET A 35 4.85 -4.70 -2.60
CA MET A 35 3.57 -5.17 -3.10
C MET A 35 2.58 -4.03 -3.31
N ILE A 36 2.44 -3.12 -2.34
CA ILE A 36 1.54 -1.96 -2.42
C ILE A 36 1.97 -1.03 -3.58
N CYS A 37 3.27 -0.73 -3.69
CA CYS A 37 3.82 0.10 -4.76
C CYS A 37 3.59 -0.51 -6.14
N TYR A 38 3.85 -1.80 -6.32
CA TYR A 38 3.59 -2.52 -7.57
C TYR A 38 2.11 -2.49 -7.95
N GLN A 39 1.25 -2.75 -6.97
CA GLN A 39 -0.19 -2.76 -7.11
C GLN A 39 -0.73 -1.39 -7.56
N LEU A 40 -0.29 -0.32 -6.89
CA LEU A 40 -0.62 1.06 -7.25
C LEU A 40 -0.07 1.43 -8.63
N HIS A 41 1.18 1.07 -8.92
CA HIS A 41 1.78 1.32 -10.24
C HIS A 41 0.93 0.73 -11.36
N LYS A 42 0.54 -0.55 -11.26
CA LYS A 42 -0.31 -1.21 -12.25
C LYS A 42 -1.65 -0.49 -12.45
N GLU A 43 -2.26 -0.05 -11.36
CA GLU A 43 -3.53 0.66 -11.41
C GLU A 43 -3.37 2.04 -12.05
N LEU A 44 -2.27 2.74 -11.75
CA LEU A 44 -1.98 4.04 -12.34
C LEU A 44 -1.67 3.94 -13.83
N ILE A 45 -1.06 2.87 -14.35
CA ILE A 45 -0.80 2.72 -15.79
C ILE A 45 -1.98 2.08 -16.55
N GLY A 46 -2.94 1.48 -15.84
CA GLY A 46 -4.10 0.81 -16.44
C GLY A 46 -5.09 1.74 -17.13
N GLU A 47 -5.98 1.17 -17.95
CA GLU A 47 -6.96 1.91 -18.77
C GLU A 47 -7.96 2.72 -17.92
N GLU A 48 -8.25 2.29 -16.69
CA GLU A 48 -9.11 3.01 -15.75
C GLU A 48 -8.41 4.17 -15.00
N ASN A 49 -7.16 4.51 -15.35
CA ASN A 49 -6.40 5.55 -14.65
C ASN A 49 -6.90 6.98 -14.85
N ALA A 50 -7.91 7.20 -15.71
CA ALA A 50 -8.44 8.51 -16.01
C ALA A 50 -8.86 9.28 -14.74
N ARG A 51 -9.32 8.54 -13.72
CA ARG A 51 -9.64 9.09 -12.39
C ARG A 51 -8.42 9.67 -11.68
N TYR A 52 -7.30 8.95 -11.67
CA TYR A 52 -6.06 9.38 -11.03
C TYR A 52 -5.41 10.54 -11.77
N ARG A 53 -5.45 10.53 -13.11
CA ARG A 53 -4.93 11.64 -13.93
C ARG A 53 -5.70 12.94 -13.68
N ARG A 54 -7.02 12.87 -13.48
CA ARG A 54 -7.85 14.04 -13.15
C ARG A 54 -7.53 14.58 -11.76
N LEU A 55 -7.26 13.70 -10.79
CA LEU A 55 -7.05 14.07 -9.39
C LEU A 55 -5.63 14.57 -9.07
N ILE A 56 -4.60 13.88 -9.58
CA ILE A 56 -3.19 14.24 -9.33
C ILE A 56 -2.79 15.47 -10.17
N GLY A 57 -3.51 15.76 -11.25
CA GLY A 57 -3.29 16.90 -12.12
C GLY A 57 -2.39 16.59 -13.33
N VAL A 58 -2.21 17.59 -14.20
CA VAL A 58 -1.70 17.36 -15.55
C VAL A 58 -0.17 17.19 -15.58
N ASN A 59 0.24 16.01 -16.05
CA ASN A 59 1.55 15.56 -16.52
C ASN A 59 2.75 15.54 -15.56
N ARG A 60 3.11 16.61 -14.85
CA ARG A 60 4.38 16.59 -14.08
C ARG A 60 4.27 15.75 -12.80
N ARG A 61 3.33 16.10 -11.93
CA ARG A 61 3.13 15.42 -10.65
C ARG A 61 2.75 13.95 -10.81
N TYR A 62 1.94 13.63 -11.81
CA TYR A 62 1.58 12.25 -12.13
C TYR A 62 2.81 11.42 -12.57
N LYS A 63 3.75 12.00 -13.33
CA LYS A 63 5.01 11.33 -13.68
C LYS A 63 5.92 11.16 -12.46
N GLU A 64 6.01 12.16 -11.60
CA GLU A 64 6.78 12.08 -10.34
C GLU A 64 6.25 10.96 -9.44
N VAL A 65 4.92 10.84 -9.29
CA VAL A 65 4.28 9.74 -8.57
C VAL A 65 4.57 8.38 -9.22
N LEU A 66 4.48 8.28 -10.54
CA LEU A 66 4.82 7.03 -11.24
C LEU A 66 6.29 6.63 -11.02
N VAL A 67 7.22 7.58 -11.11
CA VAL A 67 8.66 7.32 -10.89
C VAL A 67 8.92 6.86 -9.46
N ALA A 68 8.25 7.44 -8.47
CA ALA A 68 8.38 7.03 -7.08
C ALA A 68 7.86 5.61 -6.82
N LEU A 69 6.77 5.19 -7.49
CA LEU A 69 6.20 3.84 -7.35
C LEU A 69 7.03 2.73 -8.02
N ILE A 70 7.90 3.07 -8.96
CA ILE A 70 8.74 2.11 -9.70
C ILE A 70 10.11 1.93 -9.02
N PHE A 71 10.47 2.79 -8.07
CA PHE A 71 11.77 2.68 -7.42
C PHE A 71 11.90 1.35 -6.68
N CYS A 72 12.75 0.48 -7.21
CA CYS A 72 13.17 -0.76 -6.61
C CYS A 72 14.70 -0.68 -6.49
N GLY A 73 15.19 -0.57 -5.26
CA GLY A 73 16.61 -0.39 -4.98
C GLY A 73 16.94 -0.92 -3.59
N ILE A 74 18.18 -1.38 -3.42
CA ILE A 74 18.68 -1.81 -2.12
C ILE A 74 19.06 -0.56 -1.33
N GLY A 75 18.42 -0.35 -0.18
CA GLY A 75 18.66 0.78 0.70
C GLY A 75 17.69 1.96 0.48
N PRO A 76 17.93 3.10 1.15
CA PRO A 76 17.02 4.24 1.11
C PRO A 76 16.85 4.78 -0.30
N ALA A 77 15.60 5.02 -0.71
CA ALA A 77 15.32 5.71 -1.96
C ALA A 77 15.97 7.11 -1.96
N PRO A 78 16.56 7.58 -3.08
CA PRO A 78 17.07 8.93 -3.15
C PRO A 78 15.92 9.96 -3.17
N PRO A 79 16.14 11.22 -2.71
CA PRO A 79 15.05 12.18 -2.48
C PRO A 79 14.20 12.50 -3.72
N ASP A 80 14.77 12.41 -4.91
CA ASP A 80 14.07 12.61 -6.19
C ASP A 80 13.12 11.44 -6.56
N LYS A 81 13.18 10.34 -5.80
CA LYS A 81 12.30 9.17 -5.90
C LYS A 81 11.29 9.10 -4.76
N TRP A 82 11.29 10.07 -3.86
CA TRP A 82 10.33 10.10 -2.77
C TRP A 82 8.96 10.51 -3.30
N MET A 83 7.93 9.75 -2.92
CA MET A 83 6.56 10.20 -3.05
C MET A 83 6.22 11.10 -1.87
N THR A 84 5.48 12.18 -2.13
CA THR A 84 4.99 13.02 -1.03
C THR A 84 3.99 12.23 -0.18
N MET A 85 4.01 12.40 1.13
CA MET A 85 3.07 11.71 2.04
C MET A 85 1.60 11.91 1.63
N PRO A 86 1.14 13.12 1.23
CA PRO A 86 -0.22 13.30 0.74
C PRO A 86 -0.56 12.46 -0.50
N ASP A 87 0.36 12.37 -1.47
CA ASP A 87 0.15 11.54 -2.67
C ASP A 87 0.06 10.05 -2.31
N MET A 88 0.94 9.58 -1.42
CA MET A 88 0.92 8.19 -0.95
C MET A 88 -0.38 7.86 -0.20
N SER A 89 -0.74 8.69 0.79
CA SER A 89 -1.92 8.50 1.61
C SER A 89 -3.20 8.52 0.78
N PHE A 90 -3.28 9.42 -0.21
CA PHE A 90 -4.41 9.48 -1.13
C PHE A 90 -4.55 8.22 -1.98
N LEU A 91 -3.44 7.74 -2.56
CA LEU A 91 -3.43 6.53 -3.39
C LEU A 91 -3.85 5.27 -2.60
N ILE A 92 -3.33 5.12 -1.38
CA ILE A 92 -3.71 4.02 -0.49
C ILE A 92 -5.19 4.10 -0.12
N ALA A 93 -5.67 5.29 0.26
CA ALA A 93 -7.07 5.47 0.63
C ALA A 93 -8.01 5.11 -0.54
N GLN A 94 -7.68 5.57 -1.74
CA GLN A 94 -8.47 5.35 -2.94
C GLN A 94 -8.48 3.87 -3.40
N ARG A 95 -7.34 3.18 -3.30
CA ARG A 95 -7.22 1.77 -3.70
C ARG A 95 -7.91 0.83 -2.71
N TYR A 96 -7.57 0.96 -1.43
CA TYR A 96 -8.02 0.04 -0.39
C TYR A 96 -9.37 0.42 0.23
N LYS A 97 -9.97 1.54 -0.20
CA LYS A 97 -11.27 2.02 0.29
C LYS A 97 -11.31 2.25 1.80
N HIS A 98 -10.15 2.58 2.37
CA HIS A 98 -9.99 2.88 3.79
C HIS A 98 -9.62 4.35 3.98
N MET A 99 -10.06 4.92 5.09
CA MET A 99 -9.59 6.23 5.53
C MET A 99 -8.12 6.10 5.97
N VAL A 100 -7.28 7.02 5.51
CA VAL A 100 -5.87 7.09 5.93
C VAL A 100 -5.65 8.37 6.73
N GLY A 101 -5.23 8.23 7.98
CA GLY A 101 -4.83 9.34 8.85
C GLY A 101 -3.33 9.53 8.83
N LEU A 102 -2.86 10.68 8.38
CA LEU A 102 -1.48 11.13 8.49
C LEU A 102 -1.32 11.96 9.76
N LEU A 103 -0.67 11.38 10.77
CA LEU A 103 -0.37 12.07 12.02
C LEU A 103 0.97 12.78 11.90
N SER A 104 0.97 14.11 11.99
CA SER A 104 2.22 14.88 12.02
C SER A 104 2.59 15.23 13.46
N ILE A 105 3.75 14.74 13.90
CA ILE A 105 4.30 15.06 15.22
C ILE A 105 4.85 16.51 15.23
N GLU A 106 5.42 16.96 14.11
CA GLU A 106 6.10 18.26 14.00
C GLU A 106 5.19 19.41 13.53
N LYS A 107 4.29 19.16 12.56
CA LYS A 107 3.54 20.24 11.88
C LYS A 107 2.27 20.68 12.62
N LYS A 108 1.99 20.14 13.82
CA LYS A 108 0.78 20.39 14.64
C LYS A 108 -0.57 20.17 13.92
N ARG A 109 -0.57 19.62 12.71
CA ARG A 109 -1.77 19.34 11.92
C ARG A 109 -1.67 17.93 11.36
N SER A 110 -2.69 17.14 11.63
CA SER A 110 -2.90 15.85 11.01
C SER A 110 -3.79 16.01 9.78
N GLU A 111 -3.57 15.16 8.78
CA GLU A 111 -4.35 15.14 7.55
C GLU A 111 -5.09 13.81 7.44
N THR A 112 -6.32 13.83 6.93
CA THR A 112 -7.12 12.63 6.72
C THR A 112 -7.54 12.53 5.26
N PHE A 113 -7.26 11.37 4.66
CA PHE A 113 -7.55 11.09 3.26
C PHE A 113 -8.68 10.07 3.17
N PHE A 114 -9.70 10.39 2.36
CA PHE A 114 -10.86 9.55 2.13
C PHE A 114 -10.82 8.98 0.69
N PRO A 115 -11.30 7.75 0.47
CA PRO A 115 -11.60 7.29 -0.88
C PRO A 115 -12.64 8.22 -1.52
N LEU A 116 -12.37 8.69 -2.72
CA LEU A 116 -13.28 9.56 -3.48
C LEU A 116 -14.23 8.77 -4.38
N TYR A 117 -13.85 7.56 -4.78
CA TYR A 117 -14.66 6.71 -5.63
C TYR A 117 -14.97 5.37 -4.96
N ASP A 118 -16.12 4.84 -5.34
CA ASP A 118 -16.76 3.63 -4.82
C ASP A 118 -17.16 3.80 -3.35
N ALA A 119 -18.46 3.84 -3.09
CA ALA A 119 -19.00 3.92 -1.75
C ALA A 119 -18.49 2.72 -0.90
N PRO A 120 -18.37 2.86 0.43
CA PRO A 120 -18.17 1.70 1.27
C PRO A 120 -19.29 0.72 0.96
N SER A 121 -18.96 -0.49 0.47
CA SER A 121 -19.99 -1.52 0.37
C SER A 121 -20.34 -1.89 1.80
N HIS A 122 -21.44 -1.36 2.33
CA HIS A 122 -22.10 -1.92 3.50
C HIS A 122 -22.53 -3.33 3.12
N ARG A 123 -21.65 -4.30 3.36
CA ARG A 123 -21.98 -5.71 3.44
C ARG A 123 -21.49 -6.17 4.80
N GLU A 124 -22.30 -5.84 5.81
CA GLU A 124 -22.38 -6.60 7.05
C GLU A 124 -23.07 -7.94 6.79
#